data_AF-A0A1Z4EVU9-F1
#
_entry.id   AF-A0A1Z4EVU9-F1
#
_cell.length_a   1.000
_cell.length_b   1.000
_cell.length_c   1.000
_cell.angle_alpha   90.00
_cell.angle_beta   90.00
_cell.angle_gamma   90.00
#
_symmetry.space_group_name_H-M   'P 1'
#
loop_
_entity.id
_entity.type
_entity.pdbx_description
1 polymer ?
#
loop_
_entity_poly.entity_id
_entity_poly.type
_entity_poly.pdbx_seq_one_letter_code
_entity_poly.pdbx_strand_id
1 'polypeptide(L)'
;MQIGHETCTTAEKYPSMQIVDLALTISDKRTAYPYDKARIIVTSALDHYCPKARPSAAPVVAKTAQDYDQEFMQRLVSQGWKIMNTDTTINDARYTCILLGEGGRTPAQAAEMYATQKNAPMADAEGFVNTVMTTYPNCPAR
;
A
#
# COMPACT_ATOMS: atom_id res chain seq x y z
N MET A 1 -14.26 15.44 -19.46
CA MET A 1 -13.14 16.22 -18.87
C MET A 1 -11.90 15.34 -18.83
N GLN A 2 -10.73 15.89 -19.17
CA GLN A 2 -9.46 15.15 -19.26
C GLN A 2 -8.87 15.01 -17.85
N ILE A 3 -8.58 13.78 -17.43
CA ILE A 3 -8.12 13.44 -16.06
C ILE A 3 -6.90 14.29 -15.64
N GLY A 4 -6.05 14.66 -16.60
CA GLY A 4 -4.88 15.50 -16.36
C GLY A 4 -5.21 16.90 -15.83
N HIS A 5 -6.23 17.56 -16.37
CA HIS A 5 -6.68 18.88 -15.92
C HIS A 5 -7.33 18.81 -14.53
N GLU A 6 -8.18 17.80 -14.28
CA GLU A 6 -8.84 17.61 -12.98
C GLU A 6 -7.81 17.37 -11.85
N THR A 7 -6.75 16.61 -12.15
CA THR A 7 -5.65 16.34 -11.23
C THR A 7 -4.89 17.62 -10.89
N CYS A 8 -4.58 18.43 -11.91
CA CYS A 8 -3.90 19.72 -11.75
C CYS A 8 -4.71 20.69 -10.88
N THR A 9 -6.00 20.89 -11.17
CA THR A 9 -6.87 21.76 -10.37
C THR A 9 -6.98 21.30 -8.91
N THR A 10 -6.98 19.99 -8.68
CA THR A 10 -7.01 19.43 -7.32
C THR A 10 -5.69 19.69 -6.59
N ALA A 11 -4.54 19.48 -7.25
CA ALA A 11 -3.23 19.73 -6.66
C ALA A 11 -2.98 21.23 -6.37
N GLU A 12 -3.46 22.14 -7.23
CA GLU A 12 -3.39 23.59 -6.98
C GLU A 12 -4.26 24.00 -5.78
N LYS A 13 -5.44 23.38 -5.64
CA LYS A 13 -6.35 23.65 -4.52
C LYS A 13 -5.85 23.08 -3.19
N TYR A 14 -5.09 21.99 -3.24
CA TYR A 14 -4.58 21.27 -2.07
C TYR A 14 -3.06 21.00 -2.20
N PRO A 15 -2.20 22.02 -2.04
CA PRO A 15 -0.76 21.90 -2.30
C PRO A 15 -0.01 20.98 -1.31
N SER A 16 -0.62 20.66 -0.16
CA SER A 16 -0.10 19.69 0.82
C SER A 16 -0.51 18.24 0.52
N MET A 17 -1.36 18.01 -0.48
CA MET A 17 -1.85 16.68 -0.83
C MET A 17 -0.77 15.90 -1.59
N GLN A 18 -0.44 14.71 -1.10
CA GLN A 18 0.61 13.90 -1.71
C GLN A 18 0.12 13.25 -3.01
N ILE A 19 1.06 12.88 -3.88
CA ILE A 19 0.76 12.16 -5.14
C ILE A 19 -0.05 10.88 -4.87
N VAL A 20 0.22 10.23 -3.73
CA VAL A 20 -0.48 9.02 -3.30
C VAL A 20 -1.96 9.29 -2.97
N ASP A 21 -2.27 10.43 -2.35
CA ASP A 21 -3.65 10.83 -2.01
C ASP A 21 -4.43 11.27 -3.26
N LEU A 22 -3.76 11.95 -4.18
CA LEU A 22 -4.30 12.28 -5.51
C LEU A 22 -4.60 11.00 -6.31
N ALA A 23 -3.69 10.02 -6.27
CA ALA A 23 -3.87 8.74 -6.97
C ALA A 23 -5.01 7.92 -6.37
N LEU A 24 -5.14 7.92 -5.04
CA LEU A 24 -6.29 7.33 -4.35
C LEU A 24 -7.60 8.01 -4.77
N THR A 25 -7.63 9.34 -4.84
CA THR A 25 -8.82 10.09 -5.27
C THR A 25 -9.24 9.74 -6.70
N ILE A 26 -8.28 9.52 -7.61
CA ILE A 26 -8.57 9.10 -8.99
C ILE A 26 -9.00 7.64 -9.05
N SER A 27 -8.33 6.77 -8.29
CA SER A 27 -8.65 5.34 -8.21
C SER A 27 -10.07 5.11 -7.66
N ASP A 28 -10.46 5.86 -6.63
CA ASP A 28 -11.78 5.80 -6.00
C ASP A 28 -12.89 6.33 -6.92
N LYS A 29 -12.66 7.50 -7.53
CA LYS A 29 -13.63 8.11 -8.46
C LYS A 29 -13.76 7.37 -9.79
N ARG A 30 -12.72 6.63 -10.18
CA ARG A 30 -12.67 5.91 -11.45
C ARG A 30 -12.17 4.50 -11.21
N THR A 31 -13.12 3.65 -10.85
CA THR A 31 -12.97 2.19 -10.64
C THR A 31 -12.28 1.44 -11.80
N ALA A 32 -12.18 2.04 -12.99
CA ALA A 32 -11.42 1.50 -14.12
C ALA A 32 -9.88 1.65 -14.01
N TYR A 33 -9.38 2.43 -13.04
CA TYR A 33 -7.97 2.64 -12.81
C TYR A 33 -7.55 2.04 -11.47
N PRO A 34 -6.92 0.84 -11.45
CA PRO A 34 -6.23 0.37 -10.27
C PRO A 34 -5.18 1.39 -9.82
N TYR A 35 -4.90 1.44 -8.52
CA TYR A 35 -4.09 2.46 -7.88
C TYR A 35 -2.74 2.74 -8.58
N ASP A 36 -2.04 1.70 -9.05
CA ASP A 36 -0.77 1.85 -9.78
C ASP A 36 -0.94 2.62 -11.09
N LYS A 37 -2.02 2.37 -11.83
CA LYS A 37 -2.35 3.15 -13.03
C LYS A 37 -2.76 4.57 -12.66
N ALA A 38 -3.54 4.76 -11.60
CA ALA A 38 -3.94 6.07 -11.12
C ALA A 38 -2.70 6.92 -10.73
N ARG A 39 -1.70 6.32 -10.10
CA ARG A 39 -0.45 6.98 -9.71
C ARG A 39 0.37 7.43 -10.91
N ILE A 40 0.49 6.60 -11.95
CA ILE A 40 1.16 6.98 -13.20
C ILE A 40 0.42 8.14 -13.86
N ILE A 41 -0.92 8.07 -13.91
CA ILE A 41 -1.76 9.13 -14.49
C ILE A 41 -1.61 10.44 -13.71
N VAL A 42 -1.60 10.41 -12.37
CA VAL A 42 -1.38 11.61 -11.55
C VAL A 42 -0.01 12.21 -11.80
N THR A 43 1.03 11.37 -11.81
CA THR A 43 2.41 11.83 -12.00
C THR A 43 2.57 12.49 -13.37
N SER A 44 2.07 11.84 -14.42
CA SER A 44 2.07 12.38 -15.79
C SER A 44 1.21 13.65 -15.92
N ALA A 45 0.05 13.68 -15.23
CA ALA A 45 -0.84 14.83 -15.23
C ALA A 45 -0.20 16.07 -14.59
N LEU A 46 0.45 15.91 -13.45
CA LEU A 46 1.15 17.01 -12.78
C LEU A 46 2.34 17.49 -13.60
N ASP A 47 3.04 16.59 -14.30
CA ASP A 47 4.18 16.95 -15.15
C ASP A 47 3.74 17.74 -16.41
N HIS A 48 2.66 17.32 -17.08
CA HIS A 48 2.21 17.94 -18.34
C HIS A 48 1.26 19.13 -18.17
N TYR A 49 0.40 19.13 -17.15
CA TYR A 49 -0.65 20.14 -16.99
C TYR A 49 -0.39 21.11 -15.83
N CYS A 50 0.46 20.76 -14.86
CA CYS A 50 0.65 21.54 -13.63
C CYS A 50 2.13 21.68 -13.20
N PRO A 51 3.04 22.15 -14.06
CA PRO A 51 4.47 22.21 -13.74
C PRO A 51 4.81 23.12 -12.54
N LYS A 52 3.91 24.07 -12.19
CA LYS A 52 4.05 24.97 -11.02
C LYS A 52 3.52 24.38 -9.71
N ALA A 53 2.59 23.44 -9.77
CA ALA A 53 2.03 22.74 -8.59
C ALA A 53 2.87 21.53 -8.18
N ARG A 54 4.04 21.35 -8.82
CA ARG A 54 5.04 20.35 -8.42
C ARG A 54 5.41 20.64 -6.96
N PRO A 55 5.16 19.73 -6.01
CA PRO A 55 5.80 19.82 -4.71
C PRO A 55 7.31 19.86 -4.99
N SER A 56 7.98 20.92 -4.56
CA SER A 56 9.44 21.01 -4.68
C SER A 56 10.05 20.02 -3.68
N ALA A 57 10.25 18.76 -4.06
CA ALA A 57 11.05 17.81 -3.29
C ALA A 57 11.27 16.51 -4.06
N ALA A 58 12.51 16.33 -4.56
CA ALA A 58 13.16 15.06 -4.88
C ALA A 58 12.44 14.10 -5.86
N PRO A 59 13.15 13.18 -6.53
CA PRO A 59 12.47 12.03 -7.11
C PRO A 59 11.74 11.32 -5.98
N VAL A 60 10.40 11.31 -6.02
CA VAL A 60 9.60 10.41 -5.19
C VAL A 60 9.91 9.02 -5.71
N VAL A 61 10.97 8.39 -5.20
CA VAL A 61 11.29 7.00 -5.52
C VAL A 61 10.05 6.22 -5.11
N ALA A 62 9.31 5.73 -6.10
CA ALA A 62 8.21 4.85 -5.82
C ALA A 62 8.79 3.63 -5.12
N LYS A 63 8.43 3.45 -3.84
CA LYS A 63 8.76 2.22 -3.12
C LYS A 63 8.29 1.05 -3.97
N THR A 64 9.25 0.23 -4.34
CA THR A 64 9.03 -1.04 -5.04
C THR A 64 8.43 -2.05 -4.07
N ALA A 65 7.92 -3.17 -4.58
CA ALA A 65 7.52 -4.29 -3.72
C ALA A 65 8.64 -4.69 -2.75
N GLN A 66 9.89 -4.65 -3.20
CA GLN A 66 11.06 -4.97 -2.40
C GLN A 66 11.29 -3.96 -1.25
N ASP A 67 11.02 -2.66 -1.48
CA ASP A 67 11.12 -1.65 -0.41
C ASP A 67 10.08 -1.90 0.69
N TYR A 68 8.86 -2.32 0.32
CA TYR A 68 7.81 -2.68 1.27
C TYR A 68 8.11 -3.99 2.00
N ASP A 69 8.66 -4.99 1.32
CA ASP A 69 9.09 -6.24 1.96
C ASP A 69 10.18 -5.96 3.01
N GLN A 70 11.16 -5.11 2.68
CA GLN A 70 12.22 -4.73 3.61
C GLN A 70 11.66 -4.03 4.85
N GLU A 71 10.75 -3.09 4.67
CA GLU A 71 10.08 -2.41 5.78
C GLU A 71 9.27 -3.39 6.65
N PHE A 72 8.60 -4.35 6.02
CA PHE A 72 7.81 -5.37 6.70
C PHE A 72 8.70 -6.25 7.59
N MET A 73 9.83 -6.72 7.04
CA MET A 73 10.77 -7.54 7.80
C MET A 73 11.39 -6.77 8.96
N GLN A 74 11.75 -5.50 8.76
CA GLN A 74 12.28 -4.65 9.83
C GLN A 74 11.26 -4.49 10.96
N ARG A 75 9.98 -4.29 10.64
CA ARG A 75 8.91 -4.17 11.64
C ARG A 75 8.73 -5.47 12.42
N LEU A 76 8.69 -6.62 11.75
CA LEU A 76 8.60 -7.92 12.43
C LEU A 76 9.78 -8.14 13.40
N VAL A 77 11.01 -7.89 12.97
CA VAL A 77 12.19 -8.01 13.84
C VAL A 77 12.10 -7.05 15.03
N SER A 78 11.67 -5.80 14.81
CA SER A 78 11.49 -4.81 15.88
C SER A 78 10.43 -5.21 16.92
N GLN A 79 9.45 -6.01 16.51
CA GLN A 79 8.43 -6.60 17.38
C GLN A 79 8.89 -7.90 18.07
N GLY A 80 10.14 -8.33 17.85
CA GLY A 80 10.72 -9.51 18.49
C GLY A 80 10.51 -10.82 17.73
N TRP A 81 10.05 -10.78 16.47
CA TRP A 81 9.86 -11.98 15.67
C TRP A 81 11.19 -12.64 15.30
N LYS A 82 11.25 -13.97 15.49
CA LYS A 82 12.34 -14.80 14.96
C LYS A 82 12.00 -15.25 13.54
N ILE A 83 12.67 -14.66 12.57
CA ILE A 83 12.46 -14.94 11.16
C ILE A 83 13.41 -16.07 10.74
N MET A 84 12.86 -17.26 10.48
CA MET A 84 13.63 -18.44 10.09
C MET A 84 13.90 -18.49 8.58
N ASN A 85 12.97 -18.00 7.77
CA ASN A 85 13.07 -17.96 6.32
C ASN A 85 12.42 -16.69 5.79
N THR A 86 13.25 -15.77 5.33
CA THR A 86 12.85 -14.44 4.86
C THR A 86 11.87 -14.51 3.70
N ASP A 87 12.14 -15.37 2.71
CA ASP A 87 11.33 -15.49 1.49
C ASP A 87 9.95 -16.05 1.78
N THR A 88 9.87 -17.04 2.68
CA THR A 88 8.59 -17.63 3.10
C THR A 88 7.76 -16.60 3.84
N THR A 89 8.36 -15.86 4.77
CA THR A 89 7.68 -14.82 5.56
C THR A 89 7.16 -13.67 4.67
N ILE A 90 7.92 -13.26 3.66
CA ILE A 90 7.49 -12.25 2.68
C ILE A 90 6.33 -12.78 1.82
N ASN A 91 6.42 -14.02 1.34
CA ASN A 91 5.35 -14.64 0.55
C ASN A 91 4.05 -14.78 1.36
N ASP A 92 4.16 -15.20 2.63
CA ASP A 92 3.01 -15.27 3.54
C ASP A 92 2.37 -13.89 3.71
N ALA A 93 3.18 -12.83 3.88
CA ALA A 93 2.70 -11.46 4.05
C ALA A 93 1.94 -10.95 2.82
N ARG A 94 2.50 -11.16 1.63
CA ARG A 94 1.85 -10.79 0.36
C ARG A 94 0.56 -11.58 0.14
N TYR A 95 0.56 -12.86 0.44
CA TYR A 95 -0.63 -13.71 0.37
C TYR A 95 -1.73 -13.25 1.34
N THR A 96 -1.37 -12.94 2.59
CA THR A 96 -2.27 -12.34 3.57
C THR A 96 -2.86 -11.03 3.07
N CYS A 97 -2.06 -10.17 2.44
CA CYS A 97 -2.56 -8.93 1.84
C CYS A 97 -3.63 -9.19 0.76
N ILE A 98 -3.39 -10.15 -0.12
CA ILE A 98 -4.34 -10.55 -1.18
C ILE A 98 -5.63 -11.10 -0.56
N LEU A 99 -5.53 -11.94 0.46
CA LEU A 99 -6.70 -12.49 1.16
C LEU A 99 -7.59 -11.40 1.76
N LEU A 100 -6.98 -10.35 2.31
CA LEU A 100 -7.69 -9.24 2.92
C LEU A 100 -8.30 -8.33 1.85
N GLY A 101 -7.54 -8.00 0.81
CA GLY A 101 -7.97 -7.11 -0.27
C GLY A 101 -8.95 -7.80 -1.23
N GLU A 102 -8.42 -8.58 -2.17
CA GLU A 102 -9.21 -9.22 -3.23
C GLU A 102 -10.04 -10.40 -2.71
N GLY A 103 -9.53 -11.10 -1.69
CA GLY A 103 -10.20 -12.24 -1.08
C GLY A 103 -11.38 -11.86 -0.17
N GLY A 104 -11.56 -10.57 0.14
CA GLY A 104 -12.65 -10.06 0.97
C GLY A 104 -12.68 -10.62 2.40
N ARG A 105 -11.58 -11.19 2.89
CA ARG A 105 -11.51 -11.75 4.25
C ARG A 105 -11.33 -10.66 5.28
N THR A 106 -11.87 -10.89 6.46
CA THR A 106 -11.61 -10.02 7.61
C THR A 106 -10.21 -10.27 8.17
N PRO A 107 -9.61 -9.28 8.88
CA PRO A 107 -8.34 -9.46 9.59
C PRO A 107 -8.33 -10.68 10.53
N ALA A 108 -9.44 -10.91 11.23
CA ALA A 108 -9.59 -12.06 12.12
C ALA A 108 -9.54 -13.40 11.36
N GLN A 109 -10.19 -13.49 10.20
CA GLN A 109 -10.15 -14.70 9.37
C GLN A 109 -8.76 -14.94 8.78
N ALA A 110 -8.06 -13.89 8.35
CA ALA A 110 -6.69 -14.00 7.86
C ALA A 110 -5.72 -14.44 8.98
N ALA A 111 -5.91 -13.93 10.20
CA ALA A 111 -5.13 -14.32 11.37
C ALA A 111 -5.38 -15.79 11.75
N GLU A 112 -6.64 -16.24 11.76
CA GLU A 112 -7.00 -17.62 12.04
C GLU A 112 -6.37 -18.60 11.03
N MET A 113 -6.41 -18.24 9.74
CA MET A 113 -5.76 -19.01 8.68
C MET A 113 -4.24 -19.08 8.87
N TYR A 114 -3.61 -17.96 9.20
CA TYR A 114 -2.16 -17.91 9.43
C TYR A 114 -1.76 -18.74 10.65
N ALA A 115 -2.49 -18.59 11.77
CA ALA A 115 -2.31 -19.36 13.00
C ALA A 115 -2.40 -20.87 12.74
N THR A 116 -3.42 -21.29 11.98
CA THR A 116 -3.64 -22.71 11.63
C THR A 116 -2.52 -23.24 10.73
N GLN A 117 -2.13 -22.51 9.70
CA GLN A 117 -1.11 -22.96 8.74
C GLN A 117 0.30 -23.02 9.34
N LYS A 118 0.63 -22.08 10.22
CA LYS A 118 1.96 -21.96 10.82
C LYS A 118 2.06 -22.61 12.20
N ASN A 119 0.96 -23.20 12.69
CA ASN A 119 0.83 -23.68 14.06
C ASN A 119 1.31 -22.62 15.08
N ALA A 120 0.88 -21.38 14.86
CA ALA A 120 1.28 -20.21 15.63
C ALA A 120 0.16 -19.77 16.60
N PRO A 121 0.50 -19.18 17.75
CA PRO A 121 -0.49 -18.56 18.63
C PRO A 121 -1.33 -17.51 17.89
N MET A 122 -2.62 -17.42 18.23
CA MET A 122 -3.52 -16.46 17.57
C MET A 122 -3.05 -15.01 17.76
N ALA A 123 -2.51 -14.67 18.94
CA ALA A 123 -1.96 -13.33 19.21
C ALA A 123 -0.79 -12.97 18.27
N ASP A 124 0.07 -13.94 17.96
CA ASP A 124 1.17 -13.75 17.00
C ASP A 124 0.60 -13.60 15.59
N ALA A 125 -0.39 -14.41 15.21
CA ALA A 125 -1.04 -14.28 13.90
C ALA A 125 -1.73 -12.93 13.69
N GLU A 126 -2.40 -12.40 14.72
CA GLU A 126 -2.97 -11.06 14.70
C GLU A 126 -1.90 -9.98 14.56
N GLY A 127 -0.80 -10.10 15.31
CA GLY A 127 0.35 -9.20 15.21
C GLY A 127 0.98 -9.20 13.81
N PHE A 128 1.09 -10.38 13.19
CA PHE A 128 1.55 -10.54 11.83
C PHE A 128 0.62 -9.84 10.83
N VAL A 129 -0.67 -10.17 10.86
CA VAL A 129 -1.69 -9.59 9.96
C VAL A 129 -1.75 -8.06 10.09
N ASN A 130 -1.70 -7.54 11.31
CA ASN A 130 -1.68 -6.09 11.54
C ASN A 130 -0.41 -5.43 10.98
N THR A 131 0.73 -6.12 11.06
CA THR A 131 1.98 -5.63 10.48
C THR A 131 1.94 -5.65 8.95
N VAL A 132 1.29 -6.65 8.35
CA VAL A 132 1.00 -6.68 6.90
C VAL A 132 0.15 -5.47 6.51
N MET A 133 -1.00 -5.28 7.16
CA MET A 133 -1.95 -4.21 6.83
C MET A 133 -1.35 -2.80 6.98
N THR A 134 -0.45 -2.61 7.95
CA THR A 134 0.19 -1.30 8.21
C THR A 134 1.43 -1.04 7.37
N THR A 135 1.95 -2.05 6.66
CA THR A 135 3.16 -1.92 5.84
C THR A 135 2.84 -1.85 4.36
N TYR A 136 1.89 -2.66 3.89
CA TYR A 136 1.52 -2.72 2.50
C TYR A 136 0.31 -1.81 2.23
N PRO A 137 0.43 -0.80 1.36
CA PRO A 137 -0.59 0.24 1.18
C PRO A 137 -1.89 -0.27 0.53
N ASN A 138 -1.86 -1.43 -0.14
CA ASN A 138 -3.00 -2.00 -0.84
C ASN A 138 -3.76 -3.07 -0.02
N CYS A 139 -3.34 -3.36 1.21
CA CYS A 139 -4.14 -4.20 2.08
C CYS A 139 -5.19 -3.34 2.79
N PRO A 140 -6.40 -3.86 3.04
CA PRO A 140 -7.37 -3.16 3.86
C PRO A 140 -6.76 -2.87 5.24
N ALA A 141 -6.86 -1.61 5.69
CA ALA A 141 -6.57 -1.25 7.06
C ALA A 141 -7.75 -1.64 7.97
N ARG A 142 -7.47 -1.84 9.27
CA ARG A 142 -8.40 -2.38 10.26
C ARG A 142 -9.59 -1.46 10.52
#